data_AF-A0A0Q9EFK0-F1
#
_entry.id   AF-A0A0Q9EFK0-F1
#
_cell.length_a   1.000
_cell.length_b   1.000
_cell.length_c   1.000
_cell.angle_alpha   90.00
_cell.angle_beta   90.00
_cell.angle_gamma   90.00
#
_symmetry.space_group_name_H-M   'P 1'
#
loop_
_entity.id
_entity.type
_entity.pdbx_description
1 polymer ?
#
loop_
_entity_poly.entity_id
_entity_poly.type
_entity_poly.pdbx_seq_one_letter_code
_entity_poly.pdbx_strand_id
1 'polypeptide(L)'
;MLCLAGLALSGSACSAQNERPTATTTAATEAGADPFAGDWGFSTRCSKGHYVGITFKREGDLYMGSWTDGSDLSGSDGKFEGHVRGKKLEYDACSEVAQNGGYEVCPKFTRKVGYFEREGEHLVWYQQYSKVIDRYLTLSRQPRFQAAPLDPAETCAGE
;
A
#
# COMPACT_ATOMS: atom_id res chain seq x y z
N MET A 1 -31.13 75.06 -18.37
CA MET A 1 -29.78 75.60 -18.13
C MET A 1 -29.30 75.07 -16.80
N LEU A 2 -28.14 74.38 -16.79
CA LEU A 2 -27.11 74.21 -15.74
C LEU A 2 -27.57 74.05 -14.27
N CYS A 3 -27.00 73.21 -13.39
CA CYS A 3 -25.80 72.38 -13.40
C CYS A 3 -25.80 71.50 -12.12
N LEU A 4 -25.26 70.29 -12.25
CA LEU A 4 -24.36 69.55 -11.35
C LEU A 4 -24.59 69.52 -9.80
N ALA A 5 -24.87 68.29 -9.36
CA ALA A 5 -24.11 67.45 -8.42
C ALA A 5 -23.69 67.98 -7.02
N GLY A 6 -24.10 67.22 -5.99
CA GLY A 6 -23.49 67.20 -4.66
C GLY A 6 -23.74 65.84 -3.97
N LEU A 7 -22.65 65.16 -3.60
CA LEU A 7 -22.62 63.87 -2.88
C LEU A 7 -22.89 64.05 -1.37
N ALA A 8 -23.55 63.06 -0.75
CA ALA A 8 -23.31 62.55 0.62
C ALA A 8 -24.27 61.35 0.87
N LEU A 9 -23.77 60.11 0.92
CA LEU A 9 -23.23 59.37 2.08
C LEU A 9 -24.28 58.58 2.88
N SER A 10 -23.98 57.27 2.95
CA SER A 10 -24.24 56.32 4.04
C SER A 10 -25.65 55.73 4.23
N GLY A 11 -25.71 54.40 4.23
CA GLY A 11 -26.92 53.64 4.56
C GLY A 11 -26.80 52.12 4.36
N SER A 12 -25.89 51.49 5.11
CA SER A 12 -25.95 50.10 5.62
C SER A 12 -26.32 48.96 4.65
N ALA A 13 -25.30 48.34 4.05
CA ALA A 13 -25.40 46.94 3.61
C ALA A 13 -25.20 46.02 4.83
N CYS A 14 -26.24 45.31 5.23
CA CYS A 14 -26.14 44.20 6.18
C CYS A 14 -25.23 43.11 5.58
N SER A 15 -23.99 43.02 6.05
CA SER A 15 -23.12 41.89 5.75
C SER A 15 -23.55 40.72 6.63
N ALA A 16 -24.27 39.76 6.05
CA ALA A 16 -24.44 38.46 6.65
C ALA A 16 -23.07 37.75 6.65
N GLN A 17 -22.46 37.66 7.83
CA GLN A 17 -21.26 36.85 8.03
C GLN A 17 -21.69 35.38 8.04
N ASN A 18 -21.51 34.69 6.91
CA ASN A 18 -21.50 33.23 6.89
C ASN A 18 -20.25 32.78 7.65
N GLU A 19 -20.43 32.38 8.92
CA GLU A 19 -19.39 31.69 9.67
C GLU A 19 -19.05 30.39 8.94
N ARG A 20 -17.88 30.38 8.30
CA ARG A 20 -17.27 29.19 7.72
C ARG A 20 -17.01 28.21 8.86
N PRO A 21 -17.60 27.00 8.87
CA PRO A 21 -17.25 26.01 9.87
C PRO A 21 -15.77 25.69 9.71
N THR A 22 -14.99 25.99 10.75
CA THR A 22 -13.61 25.52 10.86
C THR A 22 -13.69 24.01 10.99
N ALA A 23 -13.52 23.31 9.87
CA ALA A 23 -13.35 21.87 9.86
C ALA A 23 -11.99 21.57 10.50
N THR A 24 -11.99 21.46 11.83
CA THR A 24 -10.97 20.72 12.54
C THR A 24 -11.21 19.25 12.21
N THR A 25 -10.66 18.79 11.09
CA THR A 25 -10.57 17.35 10.80
C THR A 25 -9.57 16.77 11.80
N THR A 26 -10.07 16.44 12.99
CA THR A 26 -9.45 15.41 13.81
C THR A 26 -9.52 14.15 12.95
N ALA A 27 -8.39 13.75 12.36
CA ALA A 27 -8.27 12.47 11.70
C ALA A 27 -8.73 11.42 12.70
N ALA A 28 -9.83 10.74 12.39
CA ALA A 28 -10.27 9.60 13.16
C ALA A 28 -9.14 8.58 13.10
N THR A 29 -8.47 8.34 14.22
CA THR A 29 -7.67 7.13 14.40
C THR A 29 -8.62 5.97 14.17
N GLU A 30 -8.50 5.28 13.03
CA GLU A 30 -9.29 4.07 12.74
C GLU A 30 -8.96 3.01 13.79
N ALA A 31 -9.75 2.99 14.85
CA ALA A 31 -9.90 1.78 15.64
C ALA A 31 -10.55 0.73 14.73
N GLY A 32 -9.76 -0.23 14.23
CA GLY A 32 -10.27 -1.44 13.57
C GLY A 32 -9.89 -1.67 12.11
N ALA A 33 -8.89 -0.96 11.56
CA ALA A 33 -8.35 -1.32 10.25
C ALA A 33 -7.67 -2.70 10.30
N ASP A 34 -7.98 -3.57 9.34
CA ASP A 34 -7.34 -4.87 9.24
C ASP A 34 -5.82 -4.71 9.03
N PRO A 35 -4.99 -5.35 9.86
CA PRO A 35 -3.56 -5.12 9.86
C PRO A 35 -2.88 -5.62 8.59
N PHE A 36 -3.42 -6.58 7.85
CA PHE A 36 -2.76 -7.12 6.66
C PHE A 36 -3.53 -6.83 5.38
N ALA A 37 -4.86 -6.69 5.44
CA ALA A 37 -5.68 -6.47 4.26
C ALA A 37 -5.38 -5.13 3.58
N GLY A 38 -5.67 -5.08 2.28
CA GLY A 38 -5.40 -3.95 1.40
C GLY A 38 -4.22 -4.21 0.47
N ASP A 39 -3.82 -3.14 -0.20
CA ASP A 39 -2.78 -3.14 -1.22
C ASP A 39 -1.46 -2.59 -0.66
N TRP A 40 -0.38 -3.28 -1.00
CA TRP A 40 0.98 -3.05 -0.53
C TRP A 40 1.93 -3.06 -1.71
N GLY A 41 2.90 -2.16 -1.69
CA GLY A 41 3.83 -2.00 -2.79
C GLY A 41 5.23 -1.63 -2.34
N PHE A 42 6.17 -1.98 -3.20
CA PHE A 42 7.56 -1.58 -3.13
C PHE A 42 8.07 -1.39 -4.57
N SER A 43 8.87 -0.36 -4.80
CA SER A 43 9.56 -0.19 -6.07
C SER A 43 10.94 0.41 -5.90
N THR A 44 11.86 0.03 -6.76
CA THR A 44 13.15 0.71 -6.99
C THR A 44 13.26 1.07 -8.48
N ARG A 45 14.06 2.09 -8.81
CA ARG A 45 14.22 2.60 -10.18
C ARG A 45 15.65 2.47 -10.74
N CYS A 46 16.65 2.27 -9.89
CA CYS A 46 18.03 2.15 -10.35
C CYS A 46 18.21 0.83 -11.13
N SER A 47 19.08 0.87 -12.13
CA SER A 47 19.38 -0.29 -12.99
C SER A 47 18.16 -0.83 -13.75
N LYS A 48 17.55 -1.93 -13.28
CA LYS A 48 16.37 -2.57 -13.89
C LYS A 48 15.12 -2.49 -13.00
N GLY A 49 15.23 -1.77 -11.88
CA GLY A 49 14.23 -1.72 -10.85
C GLY A 49 13.92 -3.07 -10.21
N HIS A 50 13.09 -2.99 -9.19
CA HIS A 50 12.47 -4.12 -8.51
C HIS A 50 11.09 -3.64 -8.09
N TYR A 51 10.04 -4.29 -8.56
CA TYR A 51 8.66 -3.89 -8.36
C TYR A 51 7.90 -5.05 -7.73
N VAL A 52 7.35 -4.81 -6.54
CA VAL A 52 6.58 -5.78 -5.79
C VAL A 52 5.22 -5.22 -5.45
N GLY A 53 4.20 -6.05 -5.62
CA GLY A 53 2.82 -5.74 -5.30
C GLY A 53 2.20 -6.90 -4.53
N ILE A 54 1.48 -6.59 -3.45
CA ILE A 54 0.75 -7.58 -2.64
C ILE A 54 -0.64 -7.02 -2.35
N THR A 55 -1.67 -7.83 -2.61
CA THR A 55 -3.03 -7.53 -2.19
C THR A 55 -3.51 -8.62 -1.25
N PHE A 56 -4.03 -8.22 -0.09
CA PHE A 56 -4.70 -9.13 0.83
C PHE A 56 -6.17 -8.76 1.04
N LYS A 57 -7.00 -9.78 1.13
CA LYS A 57 -8.39 -9.72 1.56
C LYS A 57 -8.58 -10.72 2.68
N ARG A 58 -9.32 -10.32 3.71
CA ARG A 58 -9.68 -11.20 4.81
C ARG A 58 -11.12 -11.70 4.62
N GLU A 59 -11.29 -13.01 4.69
CA GLU A 59 -12.58 -13.70 4.67
C GLU A 59 -12.67 -14.59 5.91
N GLY A 60 -13.33 -14.10 6.96
CA GLY A 60 -13.32 -14.75 8.27
C GLY A 60 -11.92 -14.79 8.87
N ASP A 61 -11.37 -15.98 9.09
CA ASP A 61 -10.00 -16.17 9.62
C ASP A 61 -8.95 -16.46 8.53
N LEU A 62 -9.40 -16.57 7.28
CA LEU A 62 -8.53 -16.79 6.13
C LEU A 62 -8.16 -15.43 5.50
N TYR A 63 -6.88 -15.27 5.19
CA TYR A 63 -6.40 -14.25 4.27
C TYR A 63 -6.15 -14.88 2.92
N MET A 64 -6.68 -14.25 1.88
CA MET A 64 -6.42 -14.60 0.49
C MET A 64 -5.83 -13.39 -0.21
N GLY A 65 -4.96 -13.64 -1.18
CA GLY A 65 -4.27 -12.54 -1.84
C GLY A 65 -3.61 -12.90 -3.14
N SER A 66 -3.01 -11.88 -3.75
CA SER A 66 -2.15 -12.00 -4.91
C SER A 66 -0.83 -11.32 -4.65
N TRP A 67 0.20 -11.78 -5.35
CA TRP A 67 1.51 -11.16 -5.32
C TRP A 67 2.07 -11.02 -6.73
N THR A 68 2.90 -10.00 -6.92
CA THR A 68 3.77 -9.81 -8.07
C THR A 68 5.15 -9.46 -7.57
N ASP A 69 6.19 -10.01 -8.18
CA ASP A 69 7.58 -9.72 -7.86
C ASP A 69 8.42 -9.76 -9.15
N GLY A 70 9.04 -8.64 -9.52
CA GLY A 70 9.79 -8.58 -10.77
C GLY A 70 10.60 -7.32 -10.98
N SER A 71 11.19 -7.22 -12.17
CA SER A 71 11.99 -6.10 -12.65
C SER A 71 11.54 -5.76 -14.08
N ASP A 72 12.19 -4.78 -14.71
CA ASP A 72 11.99 -4.46 -16.12
C ASP A 72 12.31 -5.63 -17.08
N LEU A 73 13.00 -6.68 -16.60
CA LEU A 73 13.43 -7.82 -17.44
C LEU A 73 12.56 -9.06 -17.28
N SER A 74 12.10 -9.33 -16.06
CA SER A 74 11.38 -10.54 -15.72
C SER A 74 10.66 -10.38 -14.40
N GLY A 75 9.58 -11.13 -14.21
CA GLY A 75 8.87 -11.21 -12.95
C GLY A 75 8.04 -12.47 -12.83
N SER A 76 7.43 -12.63 -11.68
CA SER A 76 6.49 -13.67 -11.36
C SER A 76 5.29 -13.09 -10.64
N ASP A 77 4.17 -13.78 -10.76
CA ASP A 77 2.96 -13.49 -10.01
C ASP A 77 2.26 -14.77 -9.57
N GLY A 78 1.31 -14.61 -8.66
CA GLY A 78 0.61 -15.74 -8.08
C GLY A 78 -0.39 -15.35 -7.01
N LYS A 79 -0.70 -16.33 -6.15
CA LYS A 79 -1.69 -16.21 -5.08
C LYS A 79 -1.09 -16.57 -3.72
N PHE A 80 -1.69 -15.98 -2.68
CA PHE A 80 -1.47 -16.34 -1.29
C PHE A 80 -2.75 -16.87 -0.65
N GLU A 81 -2.59 -17.83 0.26
CA GLU A 81 -3.57 -18.15 1.29
C GLU A 81 -2.86 -18.22 2.65
N GLY A 82 -3.49 -17.74 3.72
CA GLY A 82 -2.78 -17.62 5.00
C GLY A 82 -3.67 -17.36 6.20
N HIS A 83 -3.11 -17.57 7.39
CA HIS A 83 -3.81 -17.39 8.66
C HIS A 83 -2.94 -16.63 9.64
N VAL A 84 -3.56 -15.83 10.50
CA VAL A 84 -2.83 -15.11 11.54
C VAL A 84 -2.55 -16.03 12.72
N ARG A 85 -1.27 -16.13 13.11
CA ARG A 85 -0.80 -16.77 14.34
C ARG A 85 0.02 -15.77 15.15
N GLY A 86 -0.56 -15.30 16.26
CA GLY A 86 0.05 -14.22 17.04
C GLY A 86 0.13 -12.93 16.23
N LYS A 87 1.35 -12.45 15.96
CA LYS A 87 1.60 -11.23 15.16
C LYS A 87 1.94 -11.51 13.69
N LYS A 88 2.00 -12.79 13.31
CA LYS A 88 2.42 -13.23 11.98
C LYS A 88 1.23 -13.64 11.16
N LEU A 89 1.15 -13.18 9.92
CA LEU A 89 0.32 -13.81 8.89
C LEU A 89 1.18 -14.87 8.20
N GLU A 90 1.07 -16.13 8.63
CA GLU A 90 1.71 -17.25 7.96
C GLU A 90 0.98 -17.54 6.65
N TYR A 91 1.71 -17.74 5.56
CA TYR A 91 1.11 -17.94 4.25
C TYR A 91 1.72 -19.13 3.49
N ASP A 92 0.87 -19.66 2.62
CA ASP A 92 1.19 -20.57 1.54
C ASP A 92 1.10 -19.80 0.22
N ALA A 93 1.88 -20.20 -0.78
CA ALA A 93 1.92 -19.50 -2.07
C ALA A 93 1.87 -20.47 -3.25
N CYS A 94 1.26 -20.02 -4.34
CA CYS A 94 1.40 -20.61 -5.66
C CYS A 94 1.80 -19.53 -6.66
N SER A 95 2.41 -19.93 -7.78
CA SER A 95 2.68 -19.04 -8.92
C SER A 95 1.74 -19.34 -10.08
N GLU A 96 1.44 -18.35 -10.92
CA GLU A 96 0.62 -18.56 -12.12
C GLU A 96 1.37 -19.40 -13.18
N VAL A 97 2.71 -19.35 -13.18
CA VAL A 97 3.56 -20.08 -14.12
C VAL A 97 4.62 -20.89 -13.38
N ALA A 98 5.03 -22.02 -13.97
CA ALA A 98 6.08 -22.86 -13.40
C ALA A 98 7.45 -22.17 -13.49
N GLN A 99 8.22 -22.23 -12.40
CA GLN A 99 9.58 -21.70 -12.32
C GLN A 99 10.50 -22.71 -11.64
N ASN A 100 11.74 -22.82 -12.13
CA ASN A 100 12.70 -23.75 -11.56
C ASN A 100 13.02 -23.38 -10.11
N GLY A 101 12.65 -24.25 -9.17
CA GLY A 101 12.81 -24.00 -7.74
C GLY A 101 11.84 -22.97 -7.15
N GLY A 102 10.81 -22.57 -7.92
CA GLY A 102 9.75 -21.67 -7.47
C GLY A 102 8.62 -22.39 -6.74
N TYR A 103 7.51 -21.69 -6.56
CA TYR A 103 6.29 -22.25 -5.98
C TYR A 103 5.61 -23.25 -6.94
N GLU A 104 4.72 -24.06 -6.37
CA GLU A 104 3.79 -24.88 -7.14
C GLU A 104 2.87 -23.98 -7.99
N VAL A 105 2.43 -24.49 -9.14
CA VAL A 105 1.52 -23.74 -10.01
C VAL A 105 0.11 -23.75 -9.44
N CYS A 106 -0.54 -22.59 -9.44
CA CYS A 106 -1.93 -22.44 -8.97
C CYS A 106 -2.88 -23.42 -9.71
N PRO A 107 -3.87 -24.02 -9.02
CA PRO A 107 -4.33 -23.72 -7.66
C PRO A 107 -3.62 -24.52 -6.54
N LYS A 108 -2.53 -25.22 -6.83
CA LYS A 108 -1.80 -25.98 -5.80
C LYS A 108 -0.81 -25.05 -5.09
N PHE A 109 -0.89 -24.98 -3.76
CA PHE A 109 -0.04 -24.12 -2.96
C PHE A 109 1.17 -24.87 -2.37
N THR A 110 2.34 -24.24 -2.44
CA THR A 110 3.50 -24.59 -1.63
C THR A 110 3.27 -24.11 -0.21
N ARG A 111 3.34 -25.03 0.75
CA ARG A 111 3.00 -24.78 2.15
C ARG A 111 4.15 -24.12 2.93
N LYS A 112 3.79 -23.25 3.88
CA LYS A 112 4.67 -22.64 4.91
C LYS A 112 5.91 -21.98 4.32
N VAL A 113 5.70 -21.16 3.29
CA VAL A 113 6.80 -20.53 2.55
C VAL A 113 7.26 -19.20 3.14
N GLY A 114 6.59 -18.71 4.19
CA GLY A 114 6.96 -17.46 4.84
C GLY A 114 5.88 -16.94 5.77
N TYR A 115 6.07 -15.70 6.19
CA TYR A 115 5.06 -14.94 6.93
C TYR A 115 5.18 -13.44 6.67
N PHE A 116 4.12 -12.71 6.99
CA PHE A 116 4.14 -11.26 7.07
C PHE A 116 4.04 -10.78 8.51
N GLU A 117 4.70 -9.68 8.81
CA GLU A 117 4.53 -8.94 10.06
C GLU A 117 4.25 -7.47 9.78
N ARG A 118 3.67 -6.79 10.76
CA ARG A 118 3.49 -5.33 10.74
C ARG A 118 4.57 -4.66 11.56
N GLU A 119 5.26 -3.71 10.94
CA GLU A 119 6.22 -2.81 11.58
C GLU A 119 5.74 -1.37 11.36
N GLY A 120 4.99 -0.85 12.34
CA GLY A 120 4.29 0.43 12.18
C GLY A 120 3.34 0.42 10.99
N GLU A 121 3.49 1.38 10.09
CA GLU A 121 2.67 1.52 8.88
C GLU A 121 3.08 0.58 7.73
N HIS A 122 4.13 -0.22 7.92
CA HIS A 122 4.68 -1.08 6.88
C HIS A 122 4.26 -2.55 7.05
N LEU A 123 4.23 -3.25 5.92
CA LEU A 123 4.12 -4.70 5.84
C LEU A 123 5.49 -5.27 5.54
N VAL A 124 6.02 -6.13 6.42
CA VAL A 124 7.30 -6.77 6.21
C VAL A 124 7.07 -8.19 5.72
N TRP A 125 7.64 -8.50 4.56
CA TRP A 125 7.55 -9.82 3.93
C TRP A 125 8.77 -10.64 4.31
N TYR A 126 8.55 -11.77 5.00
CA TYR A 126 9.58 -12.76 5.29
C TYR A 126 9.36 -13.99 4.41
N GLN A 127 10.40 -14.40 3.68
CA GLN A 127 10.36 -15.56 2.79
C GLN A 127 11.30 -16.66 3.27
N GLN A 128 10.89 -17.91 3.08
CA GLN A 128 11.74 -19.07 3.32
C GLN A 128 12.68 -19.30 2.14
N TYR A 129 13.97 -19.17 2.40
CA TYR A 129 15.03 -19.59 1.48
C TYR A 129 15.75 -20.80 2.08
N SER A 130 15.61 -21.96 1.43
CA SER A 130 16.14 -23.23 1.94
C SER A 130 15.59 -23.56 3.34
N LYS A 131 16.42 -23.53 4.40
CA LYS A 131 16.04 -23.87 5.78
C LYS A 131 15.85 -22.64 6.68
N VAL A 132 15.98 -21.43 6.15
CA VAL A 132 15.92 -20.18 6.93
C VAL A 132 14.79 -19.30 6.40
N ILE A 133 14.06 -18.66 7.30
CA ILE A 133 13.13 -17.58 6.97
C ILE A 133 13.82 -16.27 7.29
N ASP A 134 13.94 -15.39 6.31
CA ASP A 134 14.60 -14.08 6.46
C ASP A 134 13.71 -12.96 5.93
N ARG A 135 13.98 -11.74 6.38
CA ARG A 135 13.32 -10.53 5.88
C ARG A 135 13.68 -10.36 4.41
N TYR A 136 12.67 -10.32 3.56
CA TYR A 136 12.82 -10.07 2.14
C TYR A 136 12.66 -8.58 1.83
N LEU A 137 11.48 -8.01 2.13
CA LEU A 137 11.15 -6.62 1.80
C LEU A 137 10.28 -5.96 2.87
N THR A 138 10.38 -4.63 2.93
CA THR A 138 9.45 -3.76 3.66
C THR A 138 8.58 -3.03 2.63
N LEU A 139 7.29 -3.32 2.63
CA LEU A 139 6.32 -2.73 1.72
C LEU A 139 5.55 -1.59 2.41
N SER A 140 5.21 -0.59 1.62
CA SER A 140 4.37 0.52 2.04
C SER A 140 2.95 0.35 1.51
N ARG A 141 1.98 1.02 2.13
CA ARG A 141 0.62 1.08 1.58
C ARG A 141 0.67 1.60 0.15
N GLN A 142 0.04 0.89 -0.78
CA GLN A 142 -0.10 1.31 -2.16
C GLN A 142 -1.54 1.77 -2.39
N PRO A 143 -1.80 3.07 -2.56
CA PRO A 143 -3.15 3.53 -2.86
C PRO A 143 -3.63 2.93 -4.19
N ARG A 144 -4.92 2.61 -4.23
CA ARG A 144 -5.53 2.01 -5.41
C ARG A 144 -5.30 2.86 -6.66
N PHE A 145 -4.94 2.22 -7.76
CA PHE A 145 -4.64 2.85 -9.06
C PHE A 145 -3.39 3.74 -9.07
N GLN A 146 -2.55 3.69 -8.05
CA GLN A 146 -1.25 4.34 -8.04
C GLN A 146 -0.13 3.32 -8.28
N ALA A 147 1.01 3.81 -8.77
CA ALA A 147 2.23 3.01 -8.86
C ALA A 147 2.68 2.57 -7.45
N ALA A 148 3.44 1.47 -7.39
CA ALA A 148 4.08 1.05 -6.15
C ALA A 148 4.96 2.19 -5.59
N PRO A 149 4.96 2.42 -4.26
CA PRO A 149 5.80 3.44 -3.65
C PRO A 149 7.29 3.19 -3.93
N LEU A 150 8.04 4.25 -4.26
CA LEU A 150 9.49 4.18 -4.42
C LEU A 150 10.15 3.97 -3.05
N ASP A 151 11.16 3.11 -2.98
CA ASP A 151 11.95 2.90 -1.78
C ASP A 151 12.67 4.21 -1.39
N PRO A 152 12.36 4.78 -0.21
CA PRO A 152 12.98 6.03 0.23
C PRO A 152 14.48 5.87 0.53
N ALA A 153 14.97 4.64 0.72
CA ALA A 153 16.38 4.37 0.95
C ALA A 153 17.19 4.23 -0.35
N GLU A 154 16.54 4.20 -1.52
CA GLU A 154 17.23 4.02 -2.79
C GLU A 154 18.06 5.25 -3.17
N THR A 155 19.35 5.04 -3.43
CA THR A 155 20.26 6.02 -4.01
C THR A 155 20.87 5.46 -5.29
N CYS A 156 20.66 6.10 -6.44
CA CYS A 156 21.30 5.68 -7.69
C CYS A 156 22.73 6.20 -7.75
N ALA A 157 23.69 5.33 -8.08
CA ALA A 157 25.06 5.76 -8.31
C ALA A 157 25.11 6.70 -9.52
N GLY A 158 25.56 7.94 -9.30
CA GLY A 158 25.75 8.95 -10.36
C GLY A 158 24.75 10.11 -10.39
N GLU A 159 23.95 10.31 -9.33
CA GLU A 159 23.24 11.60 -9.08
C GLU A 159 24.14 12.62 -8.37
#